data_AF-A0A6L9QIN6-F1
#
_entry.id   AF-A0A6L9QIN6-F1
#
_cell.length_a   1.000
_cell.length_b   1.000
_cell.length_c   1.000
_cell.angle_alpha   90.00
_cell.angle_beta   90.00
_cell.angle_gamma   90.00
#
_symmetry.space_group_name_H-M   'P 1'
#
loop_
_entity.id
_entity.type
_entity.pdbx_description
1 polymer ?
#
loop_
_entity_poly.entity_id
_entity_poly.type
_entity_poly.pdbx_seq_one_letter_code
_entity_poly.pdbx_strand_id
1 'polypeptide(L)'
;MGTCIVSIGVHTNGLALLSDVMMWVAIVCYAVLVAATLWRAVAFPAELRADFTDPRRGFGFFTFVAGTDVLGTRIALTGQHGVALGLLVVGGLSWFVLGYVVPWTAVLGREDRPVVAGANGTWFIWVVASQSVAVLSAVLEPESEMARRELALLAVCSWSVGAILYAAAGIFVAARLLLYPLRPTDLTPPYWVAMGATAITVVAGARIVEMADAPMVNATRGLVAGVSVVFWAFGSWLIVPLVAAGWWRHVVHRIPLRYEATWWSVVFPLGMYGVAGQYLGVADSLPVVESIGEYETWVALTVWALAFITMLVHLARTLVWPRHQPIG
;
A
#
# COMPACT_ATOMS: atom_id res chain seq x y z
N MET A 1 -5.72 -3.42 -3.58
CA MET A 1 -4.78 -2.29 -3.67
C MET A 1 -3.88 -2.34 -4.91
N GLY A 2 -3.05 -3.38 -5.14
CA GLY A 2 -2.12 -3.43 -6.28
C GLY A 2 -2.77 -3.27 -7.65
N THR A 3 -3.82 -4.04 -7.94
CA THR A 3 -4.60 -3.88 -9.19
C THR A 3 -5.23 -2.51 -9.32
N CYS A 4 -5.76 -1.93 -8.22
CA CYS A 4 -6.38 -0.61 -8.25
C CYS A 4 -5.37 0.49 -8.61
N ILE A 5 -4.15 0.47 -8.04
CA ILE A 5 -3.18 1.52 -8.31
C ILE A 5 -2.63 1.44 -9.73
N VAL A 6 -2.42 0.23 -10.26
CA VAL A 6 -2.05 0.06 -11.67
C VAL A 6 -3.19 0.49 -12.59
N SER A 7 -4.44 0.21 -12.22
CA SER A 7 -5.63 0.74 -12.91
C SER A 7 -5.67 2.27 -12.92
N ILE A 8 -5.34 2.94 -11.81
CA ILE A 8 -5.20 4.41 -11.77
C ILE A 8 -4.08 4.87 -12.72
N GLY A 9 -2.89 4.25 -12.64
CA GLY A 9 -1.77 4.64 -13.51
C GLY A 9 -2.08 4.53 -15.00
N VAL A 10 -2.66 3.41 -15.44
CA VAL A 10 -3.02 3.25 -16.87
C VAL A 10 -4.18 4.16 -17.29
N HIS A 11 -5.06 4.56 -16.36
CA HIS A 11 -6.09 5.58 -16.62
C HIS A 11 -5.46 6.94 -16.91
N THR A 12 -4.52 7.37 -16.06
CA THR A 12 -3.80 8.64 -16.21
C THR A 12 -2.98 8.67 -17.50
N ASN A 13 -2.51 7.52 -17.98
CA ASN A 13 -1.85 7.36 -19.30
C ASN A 13 -2.83 7.21 -20.48
N GLY A 14 -4.13 7.50 -20.31
CA GLY A 14 -5.13 7.52 -21.38
C GLY A 14 -5.74 6.17 -21.77
N LEU A 15 -5.39 5.07 -21.09
CA LEU A 15 -5.93 3.74 -21.37
C LEU A 15 -7.19 3.43 -20.55
N ALA A 16 -8.27 4.18 -20.80
CA ALA A 16 -9.52 4.09 -20.04
C ALA A 16 -10.11 2.67 -20.02
N LEU A 17 -10.21 1.99 -21.18
CA LEU A 17 -10.79 0.64 -21.25
C LEU A 17 -10.01 -0.38 -20.41
N LEU A 18 -8.68 -0.38 -20.51
CA LEU A 18 -7.84 -1.26 -19.71
C LEU A 18 -8.00 -0.96 -18.22
N SER A 19 -8.02 0.33 -17.87
CA SER A 19 -8.24 0.77 -16.51
C SER A 19 -9.56 0.24 -15.93
N ASP A 20 -10.65 0.32 -16.68
CA ASP A 20 -11.98 -0.11 -16.24
C ASP A 20 -12.06 -1.63 -16.06
N VAL A 21 -11.45 -2.40 -16.97
CA VAL A 21 -11.33 -3.86 -16.80
C VAL A 21 -10.57 -4.20 -15.51
N MET A 22 -9.44 -3.54 -15.27
CA MET A 22 -8.66 -3.75 -14.04
C MET A 22 -9.42 -3.32 -12.78
N MET A 23 -10.23 -2.26 -12.86
CA MET A 23 -11.10 -1.83 -11.77
C MET A 23 -12.13 -2.92 -11.43
N TRP A 24 -12.82 -3.50 -12.41
CA TRP A 24 -13.76 -4.60 -12.17
C TRP A 24 -13.08 -5.84 -11.59
N VAL A 25 -11.90 -6.21 -12.08
CA VAL A 25 -11.08 -7.28 -11.48
C VAL A 25 -10.77 -6.95 -10.02
N ALA A 26 -10.40 -5.70 -9.71
CA ALA A 26 -10.12 -5.30 -8.34
C ALA A 26 -11.34 -5.36 -7.43
N ILE A 27 -12.53 -4.95 -7.91
CA ILE A 27 -13.81 -5.06 -7.19
C ILE A 27 -14.10 -6.51 -6.84
N VAL A 28 -14.01 -7.43 -7.82
CA VAL A 28 -14.25 -8.86 -7.61
C VAL A 28 -13.25 -9.43 -6.61
N CYS A 29 -11.96 -9.18 -6.78
CA CYS A 29 -10.93 -9.64 -5.85
C CYS A 29 -11.16 -9.09 -4.43
N TYR A 30 -11.52 -7.82 -4.30
CA TYR A 30 -11.81 -7.20 -3.00
C TYR A 30 -13.01 -7.86 -2.33
N ALA A 31 -14.13 -8.05 -3.05
CA ALA A 31 -15.31 -8.72 -2.52
C ALA A 31 -15.01 -10.15 -2.04
N VAL A 32 -14.24 -10.92 -2.82
CA VAL A 32 -13.81 -12.27 -2.45
C VAL A 32 -12.94 -12.26 -1.19
N LEU A 33 -11.97 -11.34 -1.09
CA LEU A 33 -11.09 -11.24 0.08
C LEU A 33 -11.84 -10.82 1.33
N VAL A 34 -12.81 -9.90 1.22
CA VAL A 34 -13.68 -9.51 2.33
C VAL A 34 -14.53 -10.70 2.78
N ALA A 35 -15.20 -11.38 1.85
CA ALA A 35 -16.00 -12.56 2.17
C ALA A 35 -15.17 -13.67 2.84
N ALA A 36 -13.97 -13.95 2.32
CA ALA A 36 -13.05 -14.92 2.90
C ALA A 36 -12.56 -14.52 4.31
N THR A 37 -12.32 -13.22 4.53
CA THR A 37 -11.91 -12.69 5.84
C THR A 37 -13.04 -12.77 6.85
N LEU A 38 -14.27 -12.43 6.46
CA LEU A 38 -15.46 -12.57 7.31
C LEU A 38 -15.73 -14.04 7.65
N TRP A 39 -15.66 -14.93 6.65
CA TRP A 39 -15.75 -16.37 6.87
C TRP A 39 -14.69 -16.84 7.86
N ARG A 40 -13.43 -16.41 7.70
CA ARG A 40 -12.33 -16.75 8.61
C ARG A 40 -12.59 -16.23 10.03
N ALA A 41 -13.16 -15.04 10.18
CA ALA A 41 -13.50 -14.49 11.50
C ALA A 41 -14.54 -15.32 12.24
N VAL A 42 -15.48 -15.95 11.53
CA VAL A 42 -16.52 -16.82 12.11
C VAL A 42 -16.01 -18.24 12.33
N ALA A 43 -15.33 -18.83 11.34
CA ALA A 43 -14.93 -20.23 11.37
C ALA A 43 -13.61 -20.48 12.11
N PHE A 44 -12.69 -19.52 12.13
CA PHE A 44 -11.32 -19.63 12.66
C PHE A 44 -10.91 -18.42 13.52
N PRO A 45 -11.70 -18.04 14.54
CA PRO A 45 -11.44 -16.82 15.33
C PRO A 45 -10.15 -16.90 16.15
N ALA A 46 -9.76 -18.09 16.60
CA ALA A 46 -8.55 -18.28 17.40
C ALA A 46 -7.29 -18.04 16.56
N GLU A 47 -7.25 -18.59 15.34
CA GLU A 47 -6.17 -18.40 14.38
C GLU A 47 -6.10 -16.96 13.90
N LEU A 48 -7.26 -16.31 13.68
CA LEU A 48 -7.31 -14.89 13.32
C LEU A 48 -6.72 -14.02 14.45
N ARG A 49 -7.10 -14.29 15.70
CA ARG A 49 -6.58 -13.58 16.87
C ARG A 49 -5.08 -13.80 17.04
N ALA A 50 -4.59 -15.01 16.81
CA ALA A 50 -3.15 -15.33 16.90
C ALA A 50 -2.33 -14.56 15.86
N ASP A 51 -2.81 -14.45 14.61
CA ASP A 51 -2.16 -13.64 13.58
C ASP A 51 -2.21 -12.14 13.89
N PHE A 52 -3.33 -11.68 14.46
CA PHE A 52 -3.55 -10.28 14.78
C PHE A 52 -2.63 -9.77 15.90
N THR A 53 -2.25 -10.63 16.84
CA THR A 53 -1.31 -10.31 17.93
C THR A 53 0.16 -10.59 17.60
N ASP A 54 0.46 -11.16 16.43
CA ASP A 54 1.83 -11.41 15.98
C ASP A 54 2.46 -10.14 15.35
N PRO A 55 3.56 -9.57 15.91
CA PRO A 55 4.24 -8.42 15.33
C PRO A 55 4.67 -8.60 13.87
N ARG A 56 4.84 -9.84 13.39
CA ARG A 56 5.24 -10.13 12.01
C ARG A 56 4.08 -10.05 11.03
N ARG A 57 2.85 -10.28 11.51
CA ARG A 57 1.63 -10.46 10.69
C ARG A 57 0.54 -9.43 10.96
N GLY A 58 0.41 -8.93 12.19
CA GLY A 58 -0.64 -8.01 12.64
C GLY A 58 -0.72 -6.73 11.80
N PHE A 59 0.42 -6.17 11.41
CA PHE A 59 0.44 -4.99 10.52
C PHE A 59 -0.10 -5.28 9.12
N GLY A 60 -0.15 -6.55 8.69
CA GLY A 60 -0.78 -6.96 7.45
C GLY A 60 -2.29 -6.69 7.40
N PHE A 61 -2.98 -6.58 8.54
CA PHE A 61 -4.42 -6.28 8.58
C PHE A 61 -4.75 -4.88 8.05
N PHE A 62 -3.79 -3.95 8.10
CA PHE A 62 -3.93 -2.63 7.49
C PHE A 62 -4.06 -2.67 5.95
N THR A 63 -3.78 -3.81 5.30
CA THR A 63 -4.09 -3.99 3.88
C THR A 63 -5.58 -3.90 3.58
N PHE A 64 -6.46 -4.15 4.57
CA PHE A 64 -7.89 -3.90 4.42
C PHE A 64 -8.15 -2.41 4.21
N VAL A 65 -7.65 -1.54 5.08
CA VAL A 65 -7.76 -0.07 4.94
C VAL A 65 -7.23 0.40 3.59
N ALA A 66 -5.97 0.05 3.28
CA ALA A 66 -5.35 0.43 2.01
C ALA A 66 -6.10 -0.14 0.79
N GLY A 67 -6.65 -1.35 0.91
CA GLY A 67 -7.47 -1.97 -0.13
C GLY A 67 -8.75 -1.19 -0.39
N THR A 68 -9.47 -0.85 0.68
CA THR A 68 -10.74 -0.11 0.68
C THR A 68 -10.56 1.29 0.09
N ASP A 69 -9.59 2.05 0.58
CA ASP A 69 -9.43 3.46 0.20
C ASP A 69 -8.85 3.61 -1.22
N VAL A 70 -7.91 2.74 -1.63
CA VAL A 70 -7.36 2.79 -3.00
C VAL A 70 -8.41 2.32 -4.01
N LEU A 71 -9.29 1.39 -3.64
CA LEU A 71 -10.46 1.05 -4.46
C LEU A 71 -11.44 2.23 -4.53
N GLY A 72 -11.73 2.87 -3.40
CA GLY A 72 -12.56 4.08 -3.35
C GLY A 72 -12.00 5.20 -4.21
N THR A 73 -10.68 5.39 -4.19
CA THR A 73 -9.98 6.37 -5.02
C THR A 73 -10.18 6.08 -6.50
N ARG A 74 -10.06 4.82 -6.92
CA ARG A 74 -10.29 4.45 -8.32
C ARG A 74 -11.77 4.60 -8.73
N ILE A 75 -12.71 4.31 -7.84
CA ILE A 75 -14.16 4.49 -8.08
C ILE A 75 -14.52 5.98 -8.13
N ALA A 76 -13.88 6.84 -7.33
CA ALA A 76 -14.10 8.28 -7.40
C ALA A 76 -13.80 8.84 -8.81
N LEU A 77 -12.78 8.30 -9.50
CA LEU A 77 -12.46 8.69 -10.88
C LEU A 77 -13.55 8.34 -11.91
N THR A 78 -14.55 7.51 -11.57
CA THR A 78 -15.71 7.26 -12.44
C THR A 78 -16.90 8.18 -12.15
N GLY A 79 -16.74 9.14 -11.24
CA GLY A 79 -17.80 10.04 -10.79
C GLY A 79 -18.72 9.46 -9.71
N GLN A 80 -18.49 8.22 -9.27
CA GLN A 80 -19.31 7.56 -8.23
C GLN A 80 -18.88 7.97 -6.81
N HIS A 81 -18.91 9.28 -6.52
CA HIS A 81 -18.41 9.86 -5.27
C HIS A 81 -19.13 9.32 -4.02
N GLY A 82 -20.42 8.96 -4.12
CA GLY A 82 -21.17 8.38 -3.00
C GLY A 82 -20.63 7.01 -2.55
N VAL A 83 -20.25 6.16 -3.51
CA VAL A 83 -19.64 4.84 -3.21
C VAL A 83 -18.24 5.04 -2.63
N ALA A 84 -17.46 5.94 -3.22
CA ALA A 84 -16.14 6.29 -2.74
C ALA A 84 -16.16 6.86 -1.31
N LEU A 85 -17.14 7.70 -0.98
CA LEU A 85 -17.35 8.22 0.38
C LEU A 85 -17.70 7.09 1.36
N GLY A 86 -18.57 6.16 0.97
CA GLY A 86 -18.89 4.98 1.79
C GLY A 86 -17.65 4.13 2.09
N LEU A 87 -16.79 3.94 1.08
CA LEU A 87 -15.50 3.26 1.26
C LEU A 87 -14.56 4.05 2.17
N LEU A 88 -14.50 5.38 2.05
CA LEU A 88 -13.72 6.23 2.95
C LEU A 88 -14.16 6.09 4.40
N VAL A 89 -15.48 6.05 4.66
CA VAL A 89 -15.99 5.84 6.03
C VAL A 89 -15.54 4.49 6.57
N VAL A 90 -15.66 3.41 5.78
CA VAL A 90 -15.22 2.07 6.18
C VAL A 90 -13.70 2.03 6.42
N GLY A 91 -12.92 2.60 5.50
CA GLY A 91 -11.46 2.66 5.55
C GLY A 91 -10.97 3.50 6.73
N GLY A 92 -11.51 4.71 6.91
CA GLY A 92 -11.18 5.63 7.98
C GLY A 92 -11.53 5.09 9.38
N LEU A 93 -12.71 4.49 9.55
CA LEU A 93 -13.07 3.84 10.83
C LEU A 93 -12.16 2.65 11.11
N SER A 94 -11.86 1.84 10.09
CA SER A 94 -10.96 0.69 10.24
C SER A 94 -9.53 1.13 10.55
N TRP A 95 -9.05 2.21 9.92
CA TRP A 95 -7.76 2.83 10.20
C TRP A 95 -7.68 3.31 11.64
N PHE A 96 -8.70 4.02 12.12
CA PHE A 96 -8.75 4.50 13.49
C PHE A 96 -8.71 3.35 14.49
N VAL A 97 -9.57 2.34 14.31
CA VAL A 97 -9.61 1.17 15.21
C VAL A 97 -8.31 0.38 15.17
N LEU A 98 -7.85 -0.03 13.97
CA LEU A 98 -6.63 -0.82 13.84
C LEU A 98 -5.39 -0.04 14.28
N GLY A 99 -5.37 1.28 14.06
CA GLY A 99 -4.30 2.21 14.41
C GLY A 99 -3.93 2.20 15.89
N TYR A 100 -4.91 1.96 16.78
CA TYR A 100 -4.66 1.80 18.21
C TYR A 100 -4.58 0.34 18.63
N VAL A 101 -5.43 -0.52 18.08
CA VAL A 101 -5.52 -1.91 18.53
C VAL A 101 -4.28 -2.72 18.13
N VAL A 102 -3.80 -2.62 16.89
CA VAL A 102 -2.67 -3.44 16.42
C VAL A 102 -1.36 -3.11 17.14
N PRO A 103 -0.92 -1.83 17.26
CA PRO A 103 0.29 -1.54 18.02
C PRO A 103 0.16 -1.92 19.50
N TRP A 104 -1.01 -1.74 20.09
CA TRP A 104 -1.27 -2.16 21.47
C TRP A 104 -1.09 -3.68 21.64
N THR A 105 -1.76 -4.49 20.81
CA THR A 105 -1.75 -5.94 20.97
C THR A 105 -0.46 -6.59 20.49
N ALA A 106 0.13 -6.08 19.41
CA ALA A 106 1.32 -6.67 18.81
C ALA A 106 2.61 -6.20 19.51
N VAL A 107 2.68 -4.96 20.00
CA VAL A 107 3.92 -4.39 20.58
C VAL A 107 3.88 -4.30 22.10
N LEU A 108 2.77 -3.82 22.67
CA LEU A 108 2.69 -3.53 24.11
C LEU A 108 2.15 -4.71 24.93
N GLY A 109 1.30 -5.55 24.35
CA GLY A 109 0.62 -6.65 25.04
C GLY A 109 1.43 -7.95 25.17
N ARG A 110 2.70 -8.00 24.76
CA ARG A 110 3.51 -9.23 24.81
C ARG A 110 4.60 -9.16 25.89
N GLU A 111 4.71 -10.23 26.66
CA GLU A 111 5.79 -10.44 27.64
C GLU A 111 7.14 -10.76 26.94
N ASP A 112 7.09 -11.41 25.77
CA ASP A 112 8.28 -11.76 24.99
C ASP A 112 8.97 -10.52 24.41
N ARG A 113 10.10 -10.16 24.99
CA ARG A 113 11.02 -9.15 24.45
C ARG A 113 12.24 -9.84 23.84
N PRO A 114 12.71 -9.41 22.65
CA PRO A 114 12.46 -8.09 22.03
C PRO A 114 11.51 -8.09 20.81
N VAL A 115 10.50 -7.20 20.82
CA VAL A 115 9.52 -7.01 19.72
C VAL A 115 10.19 -6.61 18.39
N VAL A 116 11.34 -5.92 18.45
CA VAL A 116 12.12 -5.50 17.28
C VAL A 116 12.53 -6.69 16.40
N ALA A 117 12.69 -7.89 16.96
CA ALA A 117 12.98 -9.10 16.19
C ALA A 117 11.84 -9.50 15.23
N GLY A 118 10.62 -8.99 15.44
CA GLY A 118 9.46 -9.20 14.56
C GLY A 118 9.32 -8.16 13.45
N ALA A 119 10.08 -7.06 13.50
CA ALA A 119 9.95 -5.98 12.53
C ALA A 119 10.40 -6.41 11.14
N ASN A 120 9.54 -6.18 10.16
CA ASN A 120 9.78 -6.49 8.75
C ASN A 120 8.99 -5.53 7.85
N GLY A 121 9.08 -5.71 6.53
CA GLY A 121 8.44 -4.82 5.56
C GLY A 121 6.93 -4.61 5.75
N THR A 122 6.19 -5.54 6.38
CA THR A 122 4.76 -5.36 6.65
C THR A 122 4.44 -4.21 7.60
N TRP A 123 5.39 -3.76 8.41
CA TRP A 123 5.19 -2.63 9.33
C TRP A 123 4.90 -1.32 8.58
N PHE A 124 5.44 -1.17 7.37
CA PHE A 124 5.15 -0.02 6.51
C PHE A 124 3.72 -0.02 5.97
N ILE A 125 2.97 -1.13 6.04
CA ILE A 125 1.55 -1.16 5.65
C ILE A 125 0.72 -0.26 6.57
N TRP A 126 1.17 -0.05 7.82
CA TRP A 126 0.54 0.93 8.72
C TRP A 126 0.57 2.35 8.15
N VAL A 127 1.71 2.73 7.58
CA VAL A 127 1.88 4.01 6.87
C VAL A 127 0.96 4.05 5.66
N VAL A 128 0.98 2.99 4.84
CA VAL A 128 0.18 2.90 3.62
C VAL A 128 -1.31 3.08 3.92
N ALA A 129 -1.82 2.50 5.00
CA ALA A 129 -3.21 2.68 5.44
C ALA A 129 -3.52 4.12 5.85
N SER A 130 -2.62 4.78 6.59
CA SER A 130 -2.81 6.20 6.95
C SER A 130 -2.83 7.10 5.71
N GLN A 131 -1.91 6.84 4.78
CA GLN A 131 -1.79 7.62 3.56
C GLN A 131 -2.95 7.33 2.58
N SER A 132 -3.53 6.12 2.58
CA SER A 132 -4.68 5.82 1.71
C SER A 132 -5.93 6.58 2.12
N VAL A 133 -6.17 6.74 3.43
CA VAL A 133 -7.23 7.61 3.96
C VAL A 133 -6.98 9.05 3.50
N ALA A 134 -5.72 9.51 3.54
CA ALA A 134 -5.36 10.84 3.09
C ALA A 134 -5.66 11.07 1.60
N VAL A 135 -5.24 10.13 0.75
CA VAL A 135 -5.49 10.17 -0.70
C VAL A 135 -6.99 10.25 -0.99
N LEU A 136 -7.78 9.33 -0.44
CA LEU A 136 -9.21 9.28 -0.76
C LEU A 136 -9.97 10.50 -0.22
N SER A 137 -9.58 11.01 0.95
CA SER A 137 -10.13 12.25 1.50
C SER A 137 -9.82 13.45 0.60
N ALA A 138 -8.58 13.58 0.14
CA ALA A 138 -8.16 14.67 -0.75
C ALA A 138 -8.83 14.59 -2.13
N VAL A 139 -9.08 13.39 -2.65
CA VAL A 139 -9.78 13.19 -3.93
C VAL A 139 -11.26 13.55 -3.84
N LEU A 140 -11.92 13.32 -2.70
CA LEU A 140 -13.34 13.61 -2.50
C LEU A 140 -13.63 15.06 -2.08
N GLU A 141 -12.63 15.77 -1.57
CA GLU A 141 -12.80 17.12 -1.02
C GLU A 141 -13.31 18.16 -2.03
N PRO A 142 -12.79 18.23 -3.27
CA PRO A 142 -13.26 19.22 -4.26
C PRO A 142 -14.73 19.04 -4.61
N GLU A 143 -15.17 17.78 -4.67
CA GLU A 143 -16.50 17.35 -5.10
C GLU A 143 -17.57 17.44 -3.99
N SER A 144 -17.17 17.67 -2.74
CA SER A 144 -18.06 17.59 -1.58
C SER A 144 -18.21 18.94 -0.87
N GLU A 145 -19.11 19.80 -1.32
CA GLU A 145 -19.31 21.13 -0.71
C GLU A 145 -19.64 21.07 0.80
N MET A 146 -20.49 20.12 1.22
CA MET A 146 -20.92 19.99 2.61
C MET A 146 -19.85 19.41 3.55
N ALA A 147 -18.99 18.52 3.02
CA ALA A 147 -17.99 17.80 3.81
C ALA A 147 -16.56 18.33 3.63
N ARG A 148 -16.40 19.40 2.85
CA ARG A 148 -15.11 19.96 2.43
C ARG A 148 -14.12 20.13 3.58
N ARG A 149 -14.56 20.79 4.65
CA ARG A 149 -13.74 21.07 5.84
C ARG A 149 -13.28 19.79 6.55
N GLU A 150 -14.18 18.82 6.70
CA GLU A 150 -13.91 17.57 7.40
C GLU A 150 -12.97 16.67 6.58
N LEU A 151 -13.16 16.62 5.25
CA LEU A 151 -12.28 15.90 4.34
C LEU A 151 -10.87 16.52 4.30
N ALA A 152 -10.77 17.85 4.29
CA ALA A 152 -9.50 18.55 4.38
C ALA A 152 -8.76 18.28 5.70
N LEU A 153 -9.49 18.31 6.82
CA LEU A 153 -8.93 17.97 8.12
C LEU A 153 -8.46 16.51 8.15
N LEU A 154 -9.29 15.57 7.69
CA LEU A 154 -8.95 14.15 7.66
C LEU A 154 -7.74 13.88 6.76
N ALA A 155 -7.66 14.51 5.58
CA ALA A 155 -6.55 14.36 4.65
C ALA A 155 -5.22 14.79 5.29
N VAL A 156 -5.15 16.01 5.81
CA VAL A 156 -3.92 16.55 6.41
C VAL A 156 -3.52 15.80 7.69
N CYS A 157 -4.49 15.44 8.55
CA CYS A 157 -4.22 14.68 9.77
C CYS A 157 -3.68 13.28 9.47
N SER A 158 -4.35 12.53 8.59
CA SER A 158 -3.94 11.17 8.24
C SER A 158 -2.61 11.14 7.46
N TRP A 159 -2.35 12.14 6.61
CA TRP A 159 -1.05 12.33 5.95
C TRP A 159 0.07 12.57 6.95
N SER A 160 -0.16 13.47 7.91
CA SER A 160 0.82 13.84 8.95
C SER A 160 1.14 12.65 9.85
N VAL A 161 0.11 11.94 10.33
CA VAL A 161 0.28 10.71 11.10
C VAL A 161 1.08 9.68 10.30
N GLY A 162 0.73 9.46 9.04
CA GLY A 162 1.44 8.53 8.16
C GLY A 162 2.92 8.88 8.00
N ALA A 163 3.26 10.16 7.83
CA ALA A 163 4.65 10.61 7.70
C ALA A 163 5.48 10.32 8.97
N ILE A 164 4.92 10.56 10.15
CA ILE A 164 5.59 10.23 11.43
C ILE A 164 5.70 8.71 11.62
N LEU A 165 4.65 7.96 11.27
CA LEU A 165 4.66 6.50 11.31
C LEU A 165 5.73 5.91 10.39
N TYR A 166 6.03 6.56 9.26
CA TYR A 166 7.10 6.12 8.37
C TYR A 166 8.46 6.18 9.04
N ALA A 167 8.77 7.29 9.72
CA ALA A 167 10.01 7.42 10.48
C ALA A 167 10.10 6.36 11.58
N ALA A 168 9.01 6.14 12.34
CA ALA A 168 8.97 5.13 13.38
C ALA A 168 9.17 3.69 12.85
N ALA A 169 8.42 3.30 11.82
CA ALA A 169 8.56 1.98 11.18
C ALA A 169 9.96 1.78 10.58
N GLY A 170 10.52 2.84 9.96
CA GLY A 170 11.88 2.86 9.45
C GLY A 170 12.92 2.59 10.53
N ILE A 171 12.80 3.24 11.70
CA ILE A 171 13.70 3.02 12.84
C ILE A 171 13.61 1.57 13.33
N PHE A 172 12.40 1.01 13.50
CA PHE A 172 12.24 -0.36 13.98
C PHE A 172 12.80 -1.40 12.99
N VAL A 173 12.53 -1.22 11.69
CA VAL A 173 13.03 -2.12 10.66
C VAL A 173 14.55 -1.99 10.51
N ALA A 174 15.10 -0.78 10.54
CA ALA A 174 16.55 -0.56 10.52
C ALA A 174 17.23 -1.18 11.75
N ALA A 175 16.67 -0.97 12.94
CA ALA A 175 17.15 -1.59 14.17
C ALA A 175 17.13 -3.13 14.06
N ARG A 176 16.08 -3.71 13.47
CA ARG A 176 16.03 -5.16 13.23
C ARG A 176 17.15 -5.63 12.30
N LEU A 177 17.41 -4.89 11.22
CA LEU A 177 18.44 -5.25 10.24
C LEU A 177 19.88 -5.12 10.80
N LEU A 178 20.09 -4.21 11.75
CA LEU A 178 21.39 -3.98 12.39
C LEU A 178 21.65 -4.92 13.57
N LEU A 179 20.62 -5.23 14.35
CA LEU A 179 20.76 -5.98 15.61
C LEU A 179 20.61 -7.50 15.46
N TYR A 180 19.98 -7.99 14.40
CA TYR A 180 19.71 -9.41 14.20
C TYR A 180 20.34 -9.93 12.90
N PRO A 181 20.74 -11.21 12.84
CA PRO A 181 21.25 -11.82 11.63
C PRO A 181 20.27 -11.69 10.46
N LEU A 182 20.76 -11.20 9.32
CA LEU A 182 19.99 -11.07 8.10
C LEU A 182 20.25 -12.27 7.19
N ARG A 183 19.33 -13.24 7.17
CA ARG A 183 19.42 -14.37 6.24
C ARG A 183 18.79 -13.98 4.89
N PRO A 184 19.26 -14.54 3.77
CA PRO A 184 18.66 -14.30 2.45
C PRO A 184 17.16 -14.63 2.39
N THR A 185 16.69 -15.59 3.19
CA THR A 185 15.26 -15.95 3.32
C THR A 185 14.42 -14.89 4.04
N ASP A 186 15.05 -14.03 4.85
CA ASP A 186 14.36 -13.01 5.62
C ASP A 186 14.08 -11.75 4.76
N LEU A 187 14.74 -11.59 3.61
CA LEU A 187 14.49 -10.51 2.63
C LEU A 187 13.26 -10.82 1.79
N THR A 188 12.11 -10.80 2.45
CA THR A 188 10.82 -11.13 1.87
C THR A 188 10.30 -9.99 0.98
N PRO A 189 9.39 -10.28 0.03
CA PRO A 189 8.82 -9.26 -0.86
C PRO A 189 8.21 -8.02 -0.15
N PRO A 190 7.61 -8.11 1.05
CA PRO A 190 7.09 -6.95 1.78
C PRO A 190 8.09 -5.84 2.07
N TYR A 191 9.41 -6.05 1.97
CA TYR A 191 10.38 -4.95 2.08
C TYR A 191 10.17 -3.85 1.03
N TRP A 192 9.60 -4.19 -0.14
CA TRP A 192 9.23 -3.20 -1.16
C TRP A 192 8.15 -2.22 -0.67
N VAL A 193 7.37 -2.58 0.36
CA VAL A 193 6.39 -1.66 0.97
C VAL A 193 7.08 -0.46 1.63
N ALA A 194 8.37 -0.56 2.00
CA ALA A 194 9.13 0.61 2.47
C ALA A 194 9.24 1.70 1.40
N MET A 195 9.44 1.33 0.13
CA MET A 195 9.39 2.26 -1.00
C MET A 195 7.94 2.62 -1.35
N GLY A 196 7.02 1.65 -1.33
CA GLY A 196 5.60 1.94 -1.62
C GLY A 196 4.96 2.92 -0.64
N ALA A 197 5.38 2.90 0.62
CA ALA A 197 4.93 3.83 1.65
C ALA A 197 5.42 5.27 1.37
N THR A 198 6.65 5.46 0.86
CA THR A 198 7.07 6.79 0.43
C THR A 198 6.25 7.26 -0.76
N ALA A 199 6.02 6.39 -1.74
CA ALA A 199 5.27 6.73 -2.93
C ALA A 199 3.81 7.16 -2.63
N ILE A 200 3.09 6.45 -1.76
CA ILE A 200 1.72 6.87 -1.40
C ILE A 200 1.71 8.16 -0.57
N THR A 201 2.74 8.42 0.26
CA THR A 201 2.89 9.72 0.93
C THR A 201 3.03 10.86 -0.08
N VAL A 202 3.73 10.63 -1.20
CA VAL A 202 3.84 11.59 -2.30
C VAL A 202 2.50 11.78 -3.02
N VAL A 203 1.80 10.70 -3.35
CA VAL A 203 0.46 10.79 -3.99
C VAL A 203 -0.50 11.57 -3.09
N ALA A 204 -0.55 11.24 -1.80
CA ALA A 204 -1.38 11.96 -0.84
C ALA A 204 -1.00 13.44 -0.75
N GLY A 205 0.30 13.73 -0.71
CA GLY A 205 0.79 15.11 -0.64
C GLY A 205 0.45 15.91 -1.89
N ALA A 206 0.69 15.36 -3.08
CA ALA A 206 0.31 15.99 -4.35
C ALA A 206 -1.20 16.27 -4.41
N ARG A 207 -2.04 15.32 -3.97
CA ARG A 207 -3.49 15.54 -3.91
C ARG A 207 -3.88 16.61 -2.90
N ILE A 208 -3.24 16.68 -1.73
CA ILE A 208 -3.46 17.77 -0.76
C ILE A 208 -3.06 19.13 -1.33
N VAL A 209 -1.99 19.18 -2.12
CA VAL A 209 -1.54 20.40 -2.81
C VAL A 209 -2.52 20.84 -3.91
N GLU A 210 -3.37 19.96 -4.42
CA GLU A 210 -4.42 20.28 -5.41
C GLU A 210 -5.78 20.63 -4.76
N MET A 211 -5.96 20.38 -3.46
CA MET A 211 -7.23 20.63 -2.76
C MET A 211 -7.62 22.11 -2.78
N ALA A 212 -8.93 22.36 -2.65
CA ALA A 212 -9.45 23.71 -2.51
C ALA A 212 -8.93 24.39 -1.23
N ASP A 213 -8.94 25.72 -1.21
CA ASP A 213 -8.43 26.46 -0.07
C ASP A 213 -9.27 26.21 1.19
N ALA A 214 -8.62 25.63 2.19
CA ALA A 214 -9.15 25.41 3.53
C ALA A 214 -8.09 25.83 4.55
N PRO A 215 -8.45 26.30 5.76
CA PRO A 215 -7.46 26.79 6.73
C PRO A 215 -6.32 25.81 7.03
N MET A 216 -6.64 24.52 7.13
CA MET A 216 -5.65 23.47 7.39
C MET A 216 -4.74 23.21 6.18
N VAL A 217 -5.30 23.20 4.97
CA VAL A 217 -4.54 23.02 3.71
C VAL A 217 -3.62 24.21 3.51
N ASN A 218 -4.11 25.44 3.66
CA ASN A 218 -3.32 26.65 3.47
C ASN A 218 -2.13 26.74 4.44
N ALA A 219 -2.31 26.27 5.68
CA ALA A 219 -1.24 26.23 6.66
C ALA A 219 -0.14 25.19 6.33
N THR A 220 -0.47 24.15 5.56
CA THR A 220 0.42 22.99 5.35
C THR A 220 0.86 22.79 3.90
N ARG A 221 0.22 23.43 2.91
CA ARG A 221 0.43 23.19 1.46
C ARG A 221 1.90 23.21 1.05
N GLY A 222 2.63 24.27 1.43
CA GLY A 222 4.07 24.39 1.12
C GLY A 222 4.95 23.34 1.81
N LEU A 223 4.62 22.97 3.06
CA LEU A 223 5.31 21.90 3.79
C LEU A 223 5.05 20.54 3.13
N VAL A 224 3.80 20.26 2.79
CA VAL A 224 3.37 19.01 2.16
C VAL A 224 4.04 18.84 0.80
N ALA A 225 4.09 19.90 -0.03
CA ALA A 225 4.82 19.89 -1.31
C ALA A 225 6.30 19.57 -1.11
N GLY A 226 7.01 20.33 -0.27
CA GLY A 226 8.44 20.11 -0.02
C GLY A 226 8.75 18.72 0.55
N VAL A 227 7.94 18.24 1.49
CA VAL A 227 8.08 16.89 2.07
C VAL A 227 7.80 15.82 1.01
N SER A 228 6.85 16.03 0.11
CA SER A 228 6.56 15.09 -0.99
C SER A 228 7.77 14.92 -1.91
N VAL A 229 8.47 16.00 -2.27
CA VAL A 229 9.72 15.90 -3.05
C VAL A 229 10.78 15.09 -2.30
N VAL A 230 10.93 15.29 -0.98
CA VAL A 230 11.88 14.52 -0.16
C VAL A 230 11.52 13.03 -0.13
N PHE A 231 10.25 12.69 0.06
CA PHE A 231 9.78 11.30 0.05
C PHE A 231 9.94 10.66 -1.33
N TRP A 232 9.72 11.40 -2.42
CA TRP A 232 9.95 10.92 -3.78
C TRP A 232 11.42 10.62 -4.02
N ALA A 233 12.32 11.54 -3.66
CA ALA A 233 13.76 11.35 -3.79
C ALA A 233 14.26 10.16 -2.96
N PHE A 234 13.79 10.04 -1.71
CA PHE A 234 14.14 8.91 -0.85
C PHE A 234 13.58 7.58 -1.38
N GLY A 235 12.33 7.56 -1.86
CA GLY A 235 11.72 6.40 -2.52
C GLY A 235 12.50 5.94 -3.74
N SER A 236 12.93 6.88 -4.59
CA SER A 236 13.79 6.63 -5.75
C SER A 236 15.09 5.97 -5.33
N TRP A 237 15.72 6.50 -4.27
CA TRP A 237 16.96 5.97 -3.72
C TRP A 237 16.79 4.55 -3.17
N LEU A 238 15.65 4.23 -2.53
CA LEU A 238 15.35 2.90 -1.97
C LEU A 238 15.20 1.80 -3.05
N ILE A 239 14.91 2.14 -4.31
CA ILE A 239 14.82 1.15 -5.39
C ILE A 239 16.14 0.39 -5.54
N VAL A 240 17.27 1.08 -5.47
CA VAL A 240 18.62 0.49 -5.63
C VAL A 240 18.90 -0.61 -4.59
N PRO A 241 18.82 -0.36 -3.26
CA PRO A 241 19.04 -1.41 -2.27
C PRO A 241 17.98 -2.52 -2.33
N LEU A 242 16.73 -2.24 -2.72
CA LEU A 242 15.70 -3.26 -2.86
C LEU A 242 15.97 -4.22 -4.03
N VAL A 243 16.40 -3.69 -5.17
CA VAL A 243 16.84 -4.50 -6.32
C VAL A 243 18.09 -5.30 -5.96
N ALA A 244 19.06 -4.68 -5.27
CA ALA A 244 20.26 -5.37 -4.80
C ALA A 244 19.93 -6.51 -3.81
N ALA A 245 18.98 -6.29 -2.90
CA ALA A 245 18.49 -7.31 -1.97
C ALA A 245 17.83 -8.48 -2.72
N GLY A 246 17.02 -8.21 -3.75
CA GLY A 246 16.43 -9.22 -4.61
C GLY A 246 17.48 -10.02 -5.40
N TRP A 247 18.48 -9.34 -5.96
CA TRP A 247 19.60 -9.96 -6.66
C TRP A 247 20.41 -10.86 -5.74
N TRP A 248 20.74 -10.38 -4.54
CA TRP A 248 21.46 -11.14 -3.53
C TRP A 248 20.70 -12.39 -3.09
N ARG A 249 19.38 -12.30 -2.93
CA ARG A 249 18.49 -13.41 -2.56
C ARG A 249 18.39 -14.49 -3.65
N HIS A 250 18.12 -14.07 -4.89
CA HIS A 250 17.75 -15.00 -5.96
C HIS A 250 18.90 -15.42 -6.86
N VAL A 251 19.88 -14.53 -7.11
CA VAL A 251 21.02 -14.82 -7.99
C VAL A 251 22.21 -15.35 -7.20
N VAL A 252 22.61 -14.64 -6.14
CA VAL A 252 23.78 -15.03 -5.35
C VAL A 252 23.47 -16.24 -4.46
N HIS A 253 22.38 -16.18 -3.69
CA HIS A 253 21.98 -17.25 -2.77
C HIS A 253 21.04 -18.30 -3.38
N ARG A 254 20.70 -18.15 -4.67
CA ARG A 254 19.91 -19.13 -5.46
C ARG A 254 18.60 -19.57 -4.80
N ILE A 255 17.96 -18.69 -4.04
CA ILE A 255 16.62 -18.98 -3.52
C ILE A 255 15.64 -19.03 -4.69
N PRO A 256 14.92 -20.13 -4.92
CA PRO A 256 14.07 -20.28 -6.10
C PRO A 256 12.92 -19.27 -6.07
N LEU A 257 12.63 -18.68 -7.23
CA LEU A 257 11.43 -17.86 -7.44
C LEU A 257 10.21 -18.80 -7.51
N ARG A 258 9.48 -18.90 -6.40
CA ARG A 258 8.18 -19.57 -6.32
C ARG A 258 7.10 -18.53 -6.14
N TYR A 259 5.92 -18.80 -6.71
CA TYR A 259 4.77 -17.95 -6.46
C TYR A 259 4.39 -18.07 -4.98
N GLU A 260 4.31 -16.91 -4.33
CA GLU A 260 3.88 -16.67 -2.97
C GLU A 260 2.97 -15.42 -3.03
N ALA A 261 1.88 -15.42 -2.27
CA ALA A 261 0.94 -14.29 -2.28
C ALA A 261 1.60 -12.94 -1.92
N THR A 262 2.70 -12.97 -1.16
CA THR A 262 3.47 -11.78 -0.75
C THR A 262 4.12 -11.05 -1.92
N TRP A 263 4.28 -11.65 -3.10
CA TRP A 263 4.79 -10.94 -4.29
C TRP A 263 3.89 -9.78 -4.73
N TRP A 264 2.59 -9.82 -4.38
CA TRP A 264 1.69 -8.67 -4.58
C TRP A 264 2.12 -7.42 -3.81
N SER A 265 2.93 -7.57 -2.75
CA SER A 265 3.55 -6.45 -2.02
C SER A 265 4.64 -5.73 -2.82
N VAL A 266 5.03 -6.20 -4.00
CA VAL A 266 5.92 -5.50 -4.95
C VAL A 266 5.12 -4.72 -5.99
N VAL A 267 4.00 -5.29 -6.46
CA VAL A 267 3.15 -4.68 -7.48
C VAL A 267 2.62 -3.32 -7.03
N PHE A 268 2.14 -3.25 -5.78
CA PHE A 268 1.59 -2.01 -5.24
C PHE A 268 2.63 -0.87 -5.17
N PRO A 269 3.84 -1.05 -4.58
CA PRO A 269 4.88 -0.03 -4.58
C PRO A 269 5.26 0.50 -5.96
N LEU A 270 5.46 -0.36 -6.95
CA LEU A 270 5.84 0.07 -8.31
C LEU A 270 4.73 0.90 -8.96
N GLY A 271 3.47 0.42 -8.87
CA GLY A 271 2.33 1.16 -9.39
C GLY A 271 2.15 2.50 -8.68
N MET A 272 2.35 2.53 -7.36
CA MET A 272 2.26 3.75 -6.57
C MET A 272 3.38 4.74 -6.90
N TYR A 273 4.61 4.28 -7.14
CA TYR A 273 5.72 5.15 -7.52
C TYR A 273 5.49 5.79 -8.90
N GLY A 274 4.96 5.04 -9.87
CA GLY A 274 4.58 5.58 -11.17
C GLY A 274 3.51 6.67 -11.06
N VAL A 275 2.45 6.37 -10.30
CA VAL A 275 1.36 7.33 -10.03
C VAL A 275 1.86 8.54 -9.23
N ALA A 276 2.76 8.35 -8.27
CA ALA A 276 3.39 9.43 -7.50
C ALA A 276 4.19 10.37 -8.40
N GLY A 277 4.98 9.84 -9.33
CA GLY A 277 5.75 10.65 -10.27
C GLY A 277 4.86 11.53 -11.14
N GLN A 278 3.77 10.98 -11.67
CA GLN A 278 2.81 11.74 -12.49
C GLN A 278 2.13 12.86 -11.68
N TYR A 279 1.53 12.56 -10.53
CA TYR A 279 0.85 13.59 -9.72
C TYR A 279 1.80 14.65 -9.17
N LEU A 280 2.98 14.25 -8.68
CA LEU A 280 3.98 15.21 -8.19
C LEU A 280 4.51 16.08 -9.34
N GLY A 281 4.74 15.48 -10.51
CA GLY A 281 5.19 16.16 -11.70
C GLY A 281 4.24 17.27 -12.14
N VAL A 282 2.93 16.99 -12.12
CA VAL A 282 1.90 17.98 -12.43
C VAL A 282 1.78 19.04 -11.33
N ALA A 283 1.69 18.62 -10.06
CA ALA A 283 1.46 19.53 -8.93
C ALA A 283 2.60 20.55 -8.73
N ASP A 284 3.85 20.12 -8.89
CA ASP A 284 5.05 20.96 -8.67
C ASP A 284 5.72 21.43 -9.98
N SER A 285 5.09 21.19 -11.14
CA SER A 285 5.64 21.54 -12.48
C SER A 285 7.03 20.94 -12.76
N LEU A 286 7.19 19.64 -12.46
CA LEU A 286 8.43 18.87 -12.62
C LEU A 286 8.30 17.83 -13.77
N PRO A 287 8.49 18.22 -15.04
CA PRO A 287 8.20 17.36 -16.20
C PRO A 287 9.06 16.09 -16.26
N VAL A 288 10.28 16.13 -15.70
CA VAL A 288 11.15 14.95 -15.60
C VAL A 288 10.56 13.91 -14.65
N VAL A 289 9.99 14.35 -13.53
CA VAL A 289 9.38 13.47 -12.52
C VAL A 289 8.10 12.85 -13.08
N GLU A 290 7.31 13.63 -13.81
CA GLU A 290 6.13 13.16 -14.54
C GLU A 290 6.48 12.06 -15.53
N SER A 291 7.47 12.32 -16.40
CA SER A 291 7.95 11.35 -17.40
C SER A 291 8.42 10.04 -16.77
N ILE A 292 9.18 10.12 -15.66
CA ILE A 292 9.60 8.93 -14.91
C ILE A 292 8.36 8.13 -14.44
N GLY A 293 7.34 8.82 -13.95
CA GLY A 293 6.10 8.20 -13.50
C GLY A 293 5.31 7.50 -14.62
N GLU A 294 5.26 8.09 -15.81
CA GLU A 294 4.67 7.49 -17.02
C GLU A 294 5.36 6.17 -17.38
N TYR A 295 6.70 6.17 -17.50
CA TYR A 295 7.45 4.96 -17.82
C TYR A 295 7.34 3.89 -16.73
N GLU A 296 7.37 4.27 -15.47
CA GLU A 296 7.23 3.32 -14.36
C GLU A 296 5.86 2.63 -14.38
N THR A 297 4.80 3.32 -14.82
CA THR A 297 3.46 2.70 -14.91
C THR A 297 3.47 1.47 -15.81
N TRP A 298 4.25 1.46 -16.88
CA TRP A 298 4.43 0.30 -17.76
C TRP A 298 5.22 -0.83 -17.11
N VAL A 299 6.22 -0.49 -16.29
CA VAL A 299 6.96 -1.47 -15.47
C VAL A 299 6.00 -2.12 -14.47
N ALA A 300 5.22 -1.31 -13.75
CA ALA A 300 4.22 -1.78 -12.78
C ALA A 300 3.15 -2.66 -13.44
N LEU A 301 2.66 -2.29 -14.63
CA LEU A 301 1.71 -3.10 -15.40
C LEU A 301 2.32 -4.45 -15.80
N THR A 302 3.58 -4.47 -16.22
CA THR A 302 4.29 -5.70 -16.58
C THR A 302 4.44 -6.62 -15.37
N VAL A 303 4.88 -6.08 -14.23
CA VAL A 303 5.02 -6.83 -12.97
C VAL A 303 3.67 -7.32 -12.46
N TRP A 304 2.61 -6.51 -12.59
CA TRP A 304 1.24 -6.91 -12.29
C TRP A 304 0.79 -8.09 -13.15
N ALA A 305 1.01 -8.03 -14.47
CA ALA A 305 0.62 -9.10 -15.39
C ALA A 305 1.34 -10.42 -15.05
N LEU A 306 2.65 -10.36 -14.77
CA LEU A 306 3.42 -11.52 -14.34
C LEU A 306 2.91 -12.10 -13.02
N ALA A 307 2.66 -11.26 -12.01
CA ALA A 307 2.11 -11.70 -10.72
C ALA A 307 0.71 -12.31 -10.87
N PHE A 308 -0.14 -11.71 -11.71
CA PHE A 308 -1.49 -12.19 -11.95
C PHE A 308 -1.52 -13.51 -12.70
N ILE A 309 -0.74 -13.65 -13.78
CA ILE A 309 -0.63 -14.90 -14.54
C ILE A 309 -0.07 -16.01 -13.65
N THR A 310 1.00 -15.74 -12.89
CA THR A 310 1.59 -16.75 -11.99
C THR A 310 0.63 -17.16 -10.87
N MET A 311 -0.19 -16.23 -10.36
CA MET A 311 -1.28 -16.54 -9.42
C MET A 311 -2.32 -17.47 -10.05
N LEU A 312 -2.80 -17.16 -11.27
CA LEU A 312 -3.79 -17.99 -11.96
C LEU A 312 -3.25 -19.39 -12.26
N VAL A 313 -2.00 -19.50 -12.70
CA VAL A 313 -1.32 -20.79 -12.92
C VAL A 313 -1.19 -21.57 -11.61
N HIS A 314 -0.85 -20.88 -10.52
CA HIS A 314 -0.77 -21.51 -9.19
C HIS A 314 -2.14 -22.03 -8.75
N LEU A 315 -3.20 -21.21 -8.84
CA LEU A 315 -4.57 -21.60 -8.48
C LEU A 315 -5.09 -22.75 -9.34
N ALA A 316 -4.86 -22.74 -10.65
CA ALA A 316 -5.25 -23.82 -11.53
C ALA A 316 -4.55 -25.15 -11.15
N ARG A 317 -3.25 -25.09 -10.82
CA ARG A 317 -2.49 -26.26 -10.40
C ARG A 317 -2.89 -26.79 -9.02
N THR A 318 -3.33 -25.93 -8.09
CA THR A 318 -3.71 -26.36 -6.74
C THR A 318 -5.16 -26.82 -6.65
N LEU A 319 -6.08 -26.13 -7.32
CA LEU A 319 -7.52 -26.38 -7.20
C LEU A 319 -8.05 -27.33 -8.29
N VAL A 320 -7.54 -27.23 -9.53
CA VAL A 320 -8.07 -27.98 -10.68
C VAL A 320 -7.23 -29.22 -10.98
N TRP A 321 -5.91 -29.14 -10.79
CA TRP A 321 -4.99 -30.25 -11.06
C TRP A 321 -4.12 -30.63 -9.84
N PRO A 322 -4.71 -30.98 -8.68
CA PRO A 322 -3.93 -31.37 -7.52
C PRO A 322 -3.03 -32.55 -7.91
N ARG A 323 -1.72 -32.30 -8.00
CA ARG A 323 -0.77 -33.40 -8.10
C ARG A 323 -0.85 -34.13 -6.77
N HIS A 324 -1.38 -35.36 -6.78
CA HIS A 324 -1.20 -36.28 -5.67
C HIS A 324 0.30 -36.36 -5.39
N GLN A 325 0.76 -35.70 -4.32
CA GLN A 325 2.06 -36.03 -3.75
C GLN A 325 1.88 -37.41 -3.10
N PRO A 326 2.61 -38.45 -3.54
CA PRO A 326 2.62 -39.69 -2.79
C PRO A 326 3.20 -39.38 -1.42
N ILE A 327 2.46 -39.75 -0.38
CA ILE A 327 2.94 -39.75 0.99
C ILE A 327 4.06 -40.78 1.03
N GLY A 328 5.30 -40.31 1.20
CA GLY A 328 6.50 -41.11 1.37
C GLY A 328 7.31 -40.54 2.52
#